data_AF-A0A1C4PBX0-F1
#
_entry.id   AF-A0A1C4PBX0-F1
#
_cell.length_a   1.000
_cell.length_b   1.000
_cell.length_c   1.000
_cell.angle_alpha   90.00
_cell.angle_beta   90.00
_cell.angle_gamma   90.00
#
_symmetry.space_group_name_H-M   'P 1'
#
loop_
_entity.id
_entity.type
_entity.pdbx_description
1 polymer ?
#
loop_
_entity_poly.entity_id
_entity_poly.type
_entity_poly.pdbx_seq_one_letter_code
_entity_poly.pdbx_strand_id
1 'polypeptide(L)'
;DRWLADPRSAPHGGESMLGFIGRVGGWLDTRPADDGLVVAVAEPAVIRAALVYALNAPPATYWNVDVRPLSTITLTGLPGRWSLSLEAGIR
;
A
#
# COMPACT_ATOMS: atom_id res chain seq x y z
N ASP A 1 -19.63 -1.50 -12.16
CA ASP A 1 -19.59 -2.55 -11.11
C ASP A 1 -19.54 -2.00 -9.70
N ARG A 2 -20.32 -2.59 -8.78
CA ARG A 2 -20.38 -2.20 -7.36
C ARG A 2 -19.03 -2.25 -6.65
N TRP A 3 -18.12 -3.13 -7.08
CA TRP A 3 -16.79 -3.25 -6.48
C TRP A 3 -15.88 -2.05 -6.75
N LEU A 4 -15.96 -1.47 -7.96
CA LEU A 4 -15.19 -0.27 -8.30
C LEU A 4 -15.70 0.99 -7.57
N ALA A 5 -17.01 1.05 -7.31
CA ALA A 5 -17.68 2.21 -6.74
C ALA A 5 -17.74 2.20 -5.20
N ASP A 6 -17.78 1.02 -4.57
CA ASP A 6 -17.87 0.87 -3.11
C ASP A 6 -16.67 0.05 -2.57
N PRO A 7 -15.71 0.69 -1.89
CA PRO A 7 -14.55 0.04 -1.30
C PRO A 7 -14.87 -1.04 -0.25
N ARG A 8 -16.10 -1.07 0.29
CA ARG A 8 -16.58 -2.09 1.23
C ARG A 8 -17.18 -3.30 0.54
N SER A 9 -17.51 -3.18 -0.74
CA SER A 9 -18.13 -4.23 -1.51
C SER A 9 -17.16 -5.40 -1.67
N ALA A 10 -17.66 -6.61 -1.40
CA ALA A 10 -16.97 -7.87 -1.60
C ALA A 10 -17.89 -8.84 -2.36
N PRO A 11 -18.23 -8.55 -3.64
CA PRO A 11 -19.09 -9.45 -4.41
C PRO A 11 -18.43 -10.83 -4.54
N HIS A 12 -19.25 -11.88 -4.64
CA HIS A 12 -18.79 -13.27 -4.82
C HIS A 12 -17.95 -13.84 -3.66
N GLY A 13 -17.95 -13.20 -2.48
CA GLY A 13 -17.27 -13.70 -1.28
C GLY A 13 -15.75 -13.45 -1.25
N GLY A 14 -15.25 -12.57 -2.13
CA GLY A 14 -13.85 -12.14 -2.11
C GLY A 14 -13.50 -11.20 -0.95
N GLU A 15 -12.29 -10.67 -0.96
CA GLU A 15 -11.86 -9.60 -0.06
C GLU A 15 -12.36 -8.23 -0.59
N SER A 16 -12.80 -7.35 0.31
CA SER A 16 -13.11 -5.96 -0.07
C SER A 16 -11.82 -5.15 -0.25
N MET A 17 -11.89 -4.03 -0.99
CA MET A 17 -10.74 -3.13 -1.12
C MET A 17 -10.24 -2.63 0.25
N LEU A 18 -11.15 -2.28 1.16
CA LEU A 18 -10.78 -1.90 2.52
C LEU A 18 -10.10 -3.04 3.30
N GLY A 19 -10.61 -4.27 3.16
CA GLY A 19 -9.99 -5.45 3.77
C GLY A 19 -8.57 -5.64 3.27
N PHE A 20 -8.38 -5.54 1.95
CA PHE A 20 -7.08 -5.68 1.31
C PHE A 20 -6.08 -4.60 1.77
N ILE A 21 -6.50 -3.33 1.79
CA ILE A 21 -5.68 -2.21 2.31
C ILE A 21 -5.29 -2.45 3.77
N GLY A 22 -6.25 -2.82 4.61
CA GLY A 22 -5.99 -3.10 6.03
C GLY A 22 -5.04 -4.27 6.25
N ARG A 23 -5.16 -5.34 5.46
CA ARG A 23 -4.27 -6.51 5.55
C ARG A 23 -2.84 -6.18 5.16
N VAL A 24 -2.64 -5.45 4.06
CA VAL A 24 -1.31 -5.01 3.63
C VAL A 24 -0.71 -4.03 4.64
N GLY A 25 -1.51 -3.10 5.16
CA GLY A 25 -1.10 -2.17 6.20
C GLY A 25 -0.70 -2.85 7.52
N GLY A 26 -1.48 -3.83 7.96
CA GLY A 26 -1.15 -4.63 9.13
C GLY A 26 0.17 -5.37 8.96
N TRP A 27 0.45 -5.93 7.77
CA TRP A 27 1.76 -6.50 7.46
C TRP A 27 2.88 -5.45 7.49
N LEU A 28 2.65 -4.26 6.91
CA LEU A 28 3.61 -3.17 6.91
C LEU A 28 3.97 -2.74 8.35
N ASP A 29 2.99 -2.68 9.24
CA ASP A 29 3.18 -2.33 10.65
C ASP A 29 3.85 -3.42 11.50
N THR A 30 4.02 -4.63 10.97
CA THR A 30 4.86 -5.65 11.63
C THR A 30 6.36 -5.43 11.40
N ARG A 31 6.75 -4.47 10.56
CA ARG A 31 8.17 -4.20 10.30
C ARG A 31 8.83 -3.61 11.56
N PRO A 32 9.94 -4.20 12.05
CA PRO A 32 10.58 -3.74 13.28
C PRO A 32 11.15 -2.33 13.11
N ALA A 33 11.06 -1.51 14.17
CA ALA A 33 11.64 -0.16 14.17
C ALA A 33 13.17 -0.16 14.08
N ASP A 34 13.82 -1.25 14.53
CA ASP A 34 15.26 -1.37 14.66
C ASP A 34 15.94 -2.17 13.51
N ASP A 35 15.15 -2.77 12.60
CA ASP A 35 15.66 -3.61 11.52
C ASP A 35 15.83 -2.82 10.21
N GLY A 36 16.93 -2.07 10.11
CA GLY A 36 17.56 -1.65 8.85
C GLY A 36 16.65 -1.30 7.65
N LEU A 37 17.10 -1.67 6.44
CA LEU A 37 16.35 -1.49 5.19
C LEU A 37 15.72 -2.82 4.77
N VAL A 38 14.40 -2.83 4.57
CA VAL A 38 13.67 -4.00 4.04
C VAL A 38 13.26 -3.74 2.60
N VAL A 39 13.55 -4.71 1.72
CA VAL A 39 13.07 -4.71 0.34
C VAL A 39 12.01 -5.79 0.18
N ALA A 40 10.82 -5.40 -0.28
CA ALA A 40 9.74 -6.31 -0.61
C ALA A 40 9.42 -6.22 -2.11
N VAL A 41 9.35 -7.38 -2.76
CA VAL A 41 8.90 -7.48 -4.15
C VAL A 41 7.45 -7.93 -4.14
N ALA A 42 6.58 -7.14 -4.73
CA ALA A 42 5.13 -7.38 -4.72
C ALA A 42 4.47 -6.86 -6.00
N GLU A 43 3.25 -7.31 -6.25
CA GLU A 43 2.45 -6.88 -7.37
C GLU A 43 1.97 -5.43 -7.20
N PRO A 44 1.68 -4.69 -8.30
CA PRO A 44 1.17 -3.32 -8.27
C PRO A 44 0.00 -3.09 -7.31
N ALA A 45 -0.89 -4.07 -7.17
CA ALA A 45 -2.03 -4.01 -6.26
C ALA A 45 -1.60 -3.84 -4.79
N VAL A 46 -0.61 -4.63 -4.34
CA VAL A 46 -0.08 -4.59 -2.98
C VAL A 46 0.59 -3.24 -2.71
N ILE A 47 1.36 -2.74 -3.70
CA ILE A 47 2.04 -1.45 -3.59
C ILE A 47 1.06 -0.28 -3.47
N ARG A 48 -0.05 -0.30 -4.25
CA ARG A 48 -1.14 0.68 -4.11
C ARG A 48 -1.77 0.63 -2.72
N ALA A 49 -2.07 -0.57 -2.23
CA ALA A 49 -2.65 -0.77 -0.91
C ALA A 49 -1.72 -0.25 0.20
N ALA A 50 -0.43 -0.57 0.11
CA ALA A 50 0.59 -0.09 1.05
C ALA A 50 0.68 1.44 1.05
N LEU A 51 0.70 2.08 -0.12
CA LEU A 51 0.72 3.54 -0.23
C LEU A 51 -0.52 4.20 0.36
N VAL A 52 -1.71 3.68 0.05
CA VAL A 52 -2.97 4.20 0.58
C VAL A 52 -3.00 4.08 2.11
N TYR A 53 -2.55 2.95 2.65
CA TYR A 53 -2.43 2.75 4.09
C TYR A 53 -1.42 3.70 4.73
N ALA A 54 -0.18 3.69 4.22
CA ALA A 54 0.95 4.45 4.76
C ALA A 54 0.69 5.95 4.81
N LEU A 55 0.04 6.48 3.77
CA LEU A 55 -0.29 7.91 3.67
C LEU A 55 -1.62 8.27 4.33
N ASN A 56 -2.30 7.31 4.97
CA ASN A 56 -3.67 7.47 5.49
C ASN A 56 -4.61 8.11 4.45
N ALA A 57 -4.47 7.70 3.19
CA ALA A 57 -5.20 8.28 2.08
C ALA A 57 -6.62 7.69 1.99
N PRO A 58 -7.59 8.43 1.42
CA PRO A 58 -8.91 7.87 1.15
C PRO A 58 -8.80 6.61 0.27
N PRO A 59 -9.63 5.56 0.49
CA PRO A 59 -9.56 4.31 -0.27
C PRO A 59 -9.64 4.48 -1.79
N ALA A 60 -10.40 5.49 -2.26
CA ALA A 60 -10.52 5.81 -3.67
C ALA A 60 -9.17 6.16 -4.34
N THR A 61 -8.19 6.62 -3.56
CA THR A 61 -6.82 6.90 -4.05
C THR A 61 -6.12 5.66 -4.59
N TYR A 62 -6.54 4.45 -4.19
CA TYR A 62 -6.02 3.19 -4.73
C TYR A 62 -6.03 3.15 -6.27
N TRP A 63 -7.07 3.72 -6.88
CA TRP A 63 -7.21 3.76 -8.33
C TRP A 63 -6.32 4.80 -9.00
N ASN A 64 -5.93 5.84 -8.27
CA ASN A 64 -5.16 6.98 -8.76
C ASN A 64 -3.63 6.77 -8.64
N VAL A 65 -3.20 5.70 -7.97
CA VAL A 65 -1.79 5.35 -7.83
C VAL A 65 -1.38 4.48 -9.01
N ASP A 66 -0.55 5.04 -9.90
CA ASP A 66 0.10 4.30 -10.97
C ASP A 66 1.42 3.69 -10.47
N VAL A 67 1.56 2.37 -10.60
CA VAL A 67 2.76 1.63 -10.19
C VAL A 67 3.32 0.98 -11.45
N ARG A 68 4.44 1.49 -11.94
CA ARG A 68 5.08 0.99 -13.16
C ARG A 68 5.82 -0.32 -12.88
N PRO A 69 5.94 -1.21 -13.87
CA PRO A 69 6.78 -2.39 -13.73
C PRO A 69 8.19 -2.02 -13.28
N LEU A 70 8.71 -2.75 -12.29
CA LEU A 70 10.06 -2.55 -11.72
C LEU A 70 10.33 -1.16 -11.12
N SER A 71 9.29 -0.35 -10.85
CA SER A 71 9.47 0.91 -10.12
C SER A 71 9.72 0.65 -8.64
N THR A 72 10.57 1.47 -8.02
CA THR A 72 10.83 1.43 -6.57
C THR A 72 9.99 2.48 -5.86
N ILE A 73 9.33 2.09 -4.78
CA ILE A 73 8.64 2.98 -3.84
C ILE A 73 9.24 2.77 -2.46
N THR A 74 9.71 3.86 -1.86
CA THR A 74 10.38 3.82 -0.56
C THR A 74 9.46 4.41 0.50
N LEU A 75 9.14 3.61 1.52
CA LEU A 75 8.45 4.07 2.71
C LEU A 75 9.43 4.10 3.88
N THR A 76 9.40 5.17 4.66
CA THR A 76 10.23 5.35 5.86
C THR A 76 9.35 5.68 7.06
N GLY A 77 9.80 5.35 8.26
CA GLY A 77 9.07 5.67 9.48
C GLY A 77 8.90 4.47 10.39
N LEU A 78 7.83 4.52 11.18
CA LEU A 78 7.50 3.53 12.20
C LEU A 78 6.10 2.96 11.91
N PRO A 79 5.76 1.79 12.49
CA PRO A 79 4.39 1.27 12.45
C PRO A 79 3.35 2.34 12.79
N GLY A 80 2.34 2.49 11.93
CA GLY A 80 1.28 3.51 12.05
C GLY A 80 1.70 4.96 11.72
N ARG A 81 2.99 5.22 11.44
CA ARG A 81 3.50 6.55 11.05
C ARG A 81 4.54 6.42 9.94
N TRP A 82 4.04 6.24 8.73
CA TRP A 82 4.84 6.10 7.52
C TRP A 82 4.92 7.42 6.74
N SER A 83 6.02 7.60 6.02
CA SER A 83 6.25 8.68 5.07
C SER A 83 6.66 8.08 3.74
N LEU A 84 6.15 8.63 2.63
CA LEU A 84 6.64 8.32 1.30
C LEU A 84 7.92 9.11 1.04
N SER A 85 9.03 8.41 0.82
CA SER A 85 10.27 9.00 0.35
C SER A 85 10.31 8.93 -1.17
N LEU A 86 10.40 10.10 -1.80
CA LEU A 86 10.61 10.23 -3.23
C LEU A 86 12.08 10.57 -3.44
N GLU A 87 12.91 9.56 -3.67
CA GLU A 87 14.26 9.81 -4.16
C GLU A 87 14.20 10.10 -5.66
N ALA A 88 14.89 11.15 -6.11
CA ALA A 88 15.20 11.31 -7.52
C ALA A 88 16.09 10.12 -7.92
N GLY A 89 15.66 9.33 -8.90
CA GLY A 89 16.21 8.01 -9.17
C GLY A 89 17.74 7.92 -9.29
N ILE A 90 18.24 6.76 -8.86
CA ILE A 90 19.55 6.12 -9.07
C ILE A 90 20.76 6.83 -8.44
N ARG A 91 21.33 6.19 -7.41
CA ARG A 91 22.78 5.98 -7.33
C ARG A 91 23.14 4.69 -8.06
#